data_AF-A0A1X1R8M7-F1
#
_entry.id   AF-A0A1X1R8M7-F1
#
_cell.length_a   1.000
_cell.length_b   1.000
_cell.length_c   1.000
_cell.angle_alpha   90.00
_cell.angle_beta   90.00
_cell.angle_gamma   90.00
#
_symmetry.space_group_name_H-M   'P 1'
#
loop_
_entity.id
_entity.type
_entity.pdbx_description
1 polymer ?
#
loop_
_entity_poly.entity_id
_entity_poly.type
_entity_poly.pdbx_seq_one_letter_code
_entity_poly.pdbx_strand_id
1 'polypeptide(L)'
;MSGAGGIMKLMVAARDREDGQESAGRWVNPWIAEYKRRQAMLMEMRPFEVIAMMRDLNLTSYAFSKNAEELQAHVLSYPAVGQSQPFNPDVGDPFGIELARLVANLLASVKSLVSGQRAVLRDIWPKLGKELSEFEQGEYTAKRLEVFEADEAKLLEELRNYSQHQFLPYLNPAWQFSQLVPMAEFQFRLHVEPLLKWDSLTAVVRKYLEKHGDSIDLIPIIGRYTAAVREFYRWFCLKVDEKMKPERVEYDAHVDELMAYGEEVFLAPDWIRSAGGEPPPDWNGARWRRRSIAEIRQRRWALGHTSFRGITVDGRGVAEVGDHPWTQIVLRVP
;
A
#
# COMPACT_ATOMS: atom_id res chain seq x y z
N MET A 1 10.18 9.62 -3.90
CA MET A 1 9.36 8.42 -4.16
C MET A 1 8.43 8.60 -5.38
N SER A 2 8.92 9.10 -6.52
CA SER A 2 8.08 9.39 -7.71
C SER A 2 8.26 8.39 -8.88
N GLY A 3 9.26 7.49 -8.81
CA GLY A 3 9.57 6.56 -9.92
C GLY A 3 8.74 5.26 -9.94
N ALA A 4 8.34 4.74 -8.77
CA ALA A 4 7.69 3.43 -8.67
C ALA A 4 6.22 3.41 -9.13
N GLY A 5 5.54 4.57 -9.13
CA GLY A 5 4.12 4.68 -9.51
C GLY A 5 3.87 4.55 -11.02
N GLY A 6 4.87 4.86 -11.86
CA GLY A 6 4.77 4.70 -13.31
C GLY A 6 4.91 3.24 -13.76
N ILE A 7 5.75 2.47 -13.08
CA ILE A 7 6.10 1.08 -13.44
C ILE A 7 4.89 0.15 -13.29
N MET A 8 4.04 0.36 -12.28
CA MET A 8 2.88 -0.51 -12.03
C MET A 8 1.68 -0.28 -12.95
N LYS A 9 1.52 0.90 -13.54
CA LYS A 9 0.37 1.20 -14.42
C LYS A 9 0.41 0.41 -15.73
N LEU A 10 1.59 -0.03 -16.16
CA LEU A 10 1.79 -0.92 -17.31
C LEU A 10 1.62 -2.41 -16.96
N MET A 11 1.73 -2.80 -15.68
CA MET A 11 1.74 -4.20 -15.25
C MET A 11 0.35 -4.81 -14.99
N VAL A 12 -0.69 -4.01 -14.74
CA VAL A 12 -2.04 -4.51 -14.36
C VAL A 12 -2.97 -4.74 -15.56
N ALA A 13 -2.63 -4.24 -16.75
CA ALA A 13 -3.52 -4.26 -17.92
C ALA A 13 -3.57 -5.59 -18.71
N ALA A 14 -2.85 -6.64 -18.27
CA ALA A 14 -2.82 -7.94 -18.94
C ALA A 14 -3.34 -9.04 -18.02
N ARG A 15 -4.66 -9.13 -17.86
CA ARG A 15 -5.34 -10.31 -17.30
C ARG A 15 -6.35 -10.82 -18.31
N ASP A 16 -6.14 -12.06 -18.74
CA ASP A 16 -6.70 -12.69 -19.92
C ASP A 16 -8.23 -12.81 -19.93
N ARG A 17 -8.81 -12.64 -21.12
CA ARG A 17 -10.07 -13.30 -21.50
C ARG A 17 -9.66 -14.55 -22.29
N GLU A 18 -9.85 -15.73 -21.70
CA GLU A 18 -9.87 -16.99 -22.43
C GLU A 18 -11.33 -17.40 -22.65
N ASP A 19 -11.81 -17.28 -23.89
CA ASP A 19 -12.94 -18.05 -24.39
C ASP A 19 -12.46 -18.83 -25.62
N GLY A 20 -12.69 -20.15 -25.56
CA GLY A 20 -12.04 -21.13 -26.41
C GLY A 20 -12.56 -21.20 -27.84
N GLN A 21 -11.64 -21.44 -28.78
CA GLN A 21 -11.85 -22.22 -29.99
C GLN A 21 -10.51 -22.61 -30.62
N GLU A 22 -10.38 -23.92 -30.88
CA GLU A 22 -9.55 -24.68 -31.81
C GLU A 22 -8.12 -24.24 -32.21
N SER A 23 -7.24 -25.23 -32.12
CA SER A 23 -5.82 -25.25 -32.44
C SER A 23 -5.50 -24.93 -33.90
N ALA A 24 -5.30 -23.65 -34.21
CA ALA A 24 -4.31 -23.25 -35.21
C ALA A 24 -2.96 -23.09 -34.49
N GLY A 25 -1.86 -23.61 -35.05
CA GLY A 25 -0.52 -23.50 -34.46
C GLY A 25 -0.22 -22.05 -34.07
N ARG A 26 -0.36 -21.73 -32.79
CA ARG A 26 -0.30 -20.36 -32.27
C ARG A 26 1.14 -19.90 -32.38
N TRP A 27 1.49 -19.24 -33.49
CA TRP A 27 2.78 -18.57 -33.62
C TRP A 27 2.85 -17.52 -32.52
N VAL A 28 3.61 -17.80 -31.48
CA VAL A 28 3.90 -16.83 -30.42
C VAL A 28 5.13 -16.07 -30.86
N ASN A 29 4.99 -14.76 -31.02
CA ASN A 29 6.11 -13.88 -31.30
C ASN A 29 7.21 -14.12 -30.25
N PRO A 30 8.42 -14.56 -30.64
CA PRO A 30 9.45 -15.00 -29.71
C PRO A 30 9.95 -13.87 -28.79
N TRP A 31 9.89 -12.62 -29.25
CA TRP A 31 10.26 -11.46 -28.46
C TRP A 31 9.25 -11.17 -27.35
N ILE A 32 7.95 -11.29 -27.66
CA ILE A 32 6.86 -11.16 -26.68
C ILE A 32 6.90 -12.31 -25.67
N ALA A 33 7.18 -13.54 -26.13
CA ALA A 33 7.33 -14.70 -25.26
C ALA A 33 8.49 -14.49 -24.25
N GLU A 34 9.63 -13.98 -24.72
CA GLU A 34 10.77 -13.66 -23.86
C GLU A 34 10.46 -12.51 -22.88
N TYR A 35 9.74 -11.48 -23.31
CA TYR A 35 9.30 -10.38 -22.43
C TYR A 35 8.44 -10.92 -21.29
N LYS A 36 7.45 -11.75 -21.61
CA LYS A 36 6.58 -12.40 -20.61
C LYS A 36 7.36 -13.32 -19.66
N ARG A 37 8.35 -14.06 -20.18
CA ARG A 37 9.22 -14.93 -19.37
C ARG A 37 10.01 -14.12 -18.34
N ARG A 38 10.65 -13.03 -18.77
CA ARG A 38 11.42 -12.13 -17.91
C ARG A 38 10.53 -11.44 -16.86
N GLN A 39 9.33 -11.03 -17.27
CA GLN A 39 8.33 -10.52 -16.35
C GLN A 39 7.94 -11.56 -15.28
N ALA A 40 7.74 -12.82 -15.66
CA ALA A 40 7.45 -13.89 -14.71
C ALA A 40 8.61 -14.12 -13.73
N MET A 41 9.85 -14.11 -14.21
CA MET A 41 11.04 -14.21 -13.35
C MET A 41 11.07 -13.09 -12.30
N LEU A 42 10.81 -11.84 -12.69
CA LEU A 42 10.70 -10.73 -11.73
C LEU A 42 9.61 -10.94 -10.69
N MET A 43 8.46 -11.50 -11.09
CA MET A 43 7.33 -11.76 -10.19
C MET A 43 7.63 -12.85 -9.16
N GLU A 44 8.56 -13.75 -9.46
CA GLU A 44 9.04 -14.80 -8.54
C GLU A 44 10.11 -14.28 -7.56
N MET A 45 10.67 -13.09 -7.79
CA MET A 45 11.69 -12.52 -6.91
C MET A 45 11.08 -11.96 -5.62
N ARG A 46 11.78 -12.19 -4.51
CA ARG A 46 11.38 -11.71 -3.18
C ARG A 46 11.05 -10.20 -3.11
N PRO A 47 11.82 -9.29 -3.73
CA PRO A 47 11.46 -7.87 -3.77
C PRO A 47 10.10 -7.58 -4.39
N PHE A 48 9.66 -8.34 -5.41
CA PHE A 48 8.35 -8.15 -6.02
C PHE A 48 7.23 -8.47 -5.04
N GLU A 49 7.34 -9.57 -4.31
CA GLU A 49 6.38 -9.96 -3.27
C GLU A 49 6.24 -8.87 -2.21
N VAL A 50 7.37 -8.37 -1.70
CA VAL A 50 7.37 -7.32 -0.67
C VAL A 50 6.79 -6.01 -1.22
N ILE A 51 7.09 -5.64 -2.47
CA ILE A 51 6.47 -4.48 -3.13
C ILE A 51 4.95 -4.65 -3.22
N ALA A 52 4.47 -5.84 -3.59
CA ALA A 52 3.04 -6.14 -3.67
C ALA A 52 2.38 -6.06 -2.29
N MET A 53 3.00 -6.64 -1.26
CA MET A 53 2.52 -6.56 0.12
C MET A 53 2.47 -5.12 0.65
N MET A 54 3.50 -4.32 0.37
CA MET A 54 3.52 -2.90 0.74
C MET A 54 2.47 -2.09 -0.01
N ARG A 55 2.16 -2.43 -1.27
CA ARG A 55 1.05 -1.82 -2.01
C ARG A 55 -0.29 -2.13 -1.34
N ASP A 56 -0.52 -3.38 -0.97
CA ASP A 56 -1.77 -3.79 -0.34
C ASP A 56 -1.91 -3.15 1.05
N LEU A 57 -0.81 -3.04 1.79
CA LEU A 57 -0.75 -2.28 3.04
C LEU A 57 -1.05 -0.78 2.81
N ASN A 58 -0.51 -0.17 1.75
CA ASN A 58 -0.82 1.22 1.39
C ASN A 58 -2.31 1.43 1.11
N LEU A 59 -3.00 0.45 0.51
CA LEU A 59 -4.45 0.52 0.32
C LEU A 59 -5.21 0.54 1.65
N THR A 60 -4.77 -0.27 2.64
CA THR A 60 -5.37 -0.23 3.99
C THR A 60 -5.09 1.10 4.71
N SER A 61 -3.88 1.65 4.56
CA SER A 61 -3.53 2.96 5.10
C SER A 61 -4.33 4.09 4.46
N TYR A 62 -4.59 3.99 3.15
CA TYR A 62 -5.43 4.92 2.41
C TYR A 62 -6.88 4.88 2.92
N ALA A 63 -7.47 3.68 3.05
CA ALA A 63 -8.82 3.51 3.57
C ALA A 63 -8.97 4.09 4.99
N PHE A 64 -8.01 3.79 5.88
CA PHE A 64 -7.98 4.37 7.23
C PHE A 64 -7.93 5.90 7.19
N SER A 65 -7.02 6.47 6.41
CA SER A 65 -6.84 7.93 6.32
C SER A 65 -8.10 8.62 5.77
N LYS A 66 -8.74 8.02 4.76
CA LYS A 66 -9.98 8.56 4.18
C LYS A 66 -11.15 8.48 5.14
N ASN A 67 -11.31 7.37 5.85
CA ASN A 67 -12.35 7.25 6.87
C ASN A 67 -12.19 8.30 7.98
N ALA A 68 -10.94 8.57 8.41
CA ALA A 68 -10.66 9.61 9.40
C ALA A 68 -10.99 11.02 8.88
N GLU A 69 -10.61 11.32 7.63
CA GLU A 69 -10.92 12.59 6.97
C GLU A 69 -12.43 12.81 6.80
N GLU A 70 -13.16 11.80 6.34
CA GLU A 70 -14.62 11.85 6.18
C GLU A 70 -15.32 12.02 7.53
N LEU A 71 -14.89 11.30 8.57
CA LEU A 71 -15.41 11.47 9.93
C LEU A 71 -15.19 12.89 10.45
N GLN A 72 -13.98 13.41 10.29
CA GLN A 72 -13.65 14.77 10.73
C GLN A 72 -14.45 15.82 9.97
N ALA A 73 -14.60 15.67 8.65
CA ALA A 73 -15.41 16.58 7.84
C ALA A 73 -16.89 16.54 8.26
N HIS A 74 -17.44 15.35 8.53
CA HIS A 74 -18.81 15.18 9.00
C HIS A 74 -19.03 15.87 10.35
N VAL A 75 -18.15 15.65 11.32
CA VAL A 75 -18.13 16.31 12.63
C VAL A 75 -18.11 17.84 12.49
N LEU A 76 -17.25 18.38 11.61
CA LEU A 76 -17.13 19.82 11.38
C LEU A 76 -18.36 20.44 10.70
N SER A 77 -19.17 19.64 10.00
CA SER A 77 -20.40 20.11 9.36
C SER A 77 -21.57 20.28 10.34
N TYR A 78 -21.49 19.69 11.54
CA TYR A 78 -22.59 19.69 12.50
C TYR A 78 -23.15 21.07 12.85
N PRO A 79 -22.35 22.13 13.10
CA PRO A 79 -22.90 23.45 13.45
C PRO A 79 -23.87 24.02 12.40
N ALA A 80 -23.70 23.68 11.11
CA ALA A 80 -24.62 24.08 10.06
C ALA A 80 -25.92 23.23 10.03
N VAL A 81 -25.81 21.94 10.38
CA VAL A 81 -26.92 20.99 10.36
C VAL A 81 -27.77 21.06 11.64
N GLY A 82 -27.12 21.15 12.81
CA GLY A 82 -27.79 21.19 14.12
C GLY A 82 -28.63 22.44 14.36
N GLN A 83 -28.43 23.52 13.59
CA GLN A 83 -29.28 24.71 13.62
C GLN A 83 -30.54 24.59 12.75
N SER A 84 -30.58 23.64 11.82
CA SER A 84 -31.60 23.56 10.75
C SER A 84 -32.53 22.35 10.84
N GLN A 85 -32.24 21.36 11.69
CA GLN A 85 -33.08 20.17 11.82
C GLN A 85 -33.90 20.16 13.11
N PRO A 86 -35.25 20.12 13.04
CA PRO A 86 -36.05 19.72 14.17
C PRO A 86 -35.76 18.25 14.49
N PHE A 87 -35.33 17.97 15.72
CA PHE A 87 -35.07 16.62 16.20
C PHE A 87 -36.38 15.82 16.13
N ASN A 88 -36.54 14.97 15.10
CA ASN A 88 -37.66 14.05 15.01
C ASN A 88 -37.19 12.67 15.51
N PRO A 89 -37.57 12.26 16.73
CA PRO A 89 -37.12 11.00 17.32
C PRO A 89 -37.59 9.76 16.54
N ASP A 90 -38.63 9.86 15.71
CA ASP A 90 -39.22 8.72 14.99
C ASP A 90 -38.51 8.38 13.66
N VAL A 91 -37.72 9.30 13.10
CA VAL A 91 -37.06 9.13 11.78
C VAL A 91 -35.54 8.91 11.92
N GLY A 92 -35.00 9.11 13.12
CA GLY A 92 -33.55 9.12 13.38
C GLY A 92 -32.89 10.37 12.81
N ASP A 93 -31.88 10.88 13.50
CA ASP A 93 -31.07 12.00 13.02
C ASP A 93 -30.17 11.51 11.87
N PRO A 94 -30.36 11.97 10.61
CA PRO A 94 -29.50 11.58 9.49
C PRO A 94 -28.03 11.87 9.76
N PHE A 95 -27.74 12.92 10.54
CA PHE A 95 -26.38 13.22 10.96
C PHE A 95 -25.82 12.13 11.88
N GLY A 96 -26.58 11.74 12.90
CA GLY A 96 -26.20 10.69 13.85
C GLY A 96 -26.00 9.32 13.18
N ILE A 97 -26.85 8.98 12.21
CA ILE A 97 -26.73 7.73 11.43
C ILE A 97 -25.42 7.72 10.62
N GLU A 98 -25.12 8.82 9.93
CA GLU A 98 -23.90 8.92 9.14
C GLU A 98 -22.64 8.98 10.02
N LEU A 99 -22.72 9.68 11.16
CA LEU A 99 -21.65 9.69 12.16
C LEU A 99 -21.35 8.27 12.64
N ALA A 100 -22.39 7.49 12.97
CA ALA A 100 -22.26 6.10 13.35
C ALA A 100 -21.58 5.27 12.25
N ARG A 101 -22.02 5.39 10.99
CA ARG A 101 -21.41 4.70 9.85
C ARG A 101 -19.92 5.02 9.71
N LEU A 102 -19.55 6.30 9.81
CA LEU A 102 -18.17 6.75 9.67
C LEU A 102 -17.27 6.28 10.82
N VAL A 103 -17.77 6.30 12.06
CA VAL A 103 -17.07 5.74 13.23
C VAL A 103 -16.84 4.24 13.06
N ALA A 104 -17.87 3.49 12.63
CA ALA A 104 -17.74 2.06 12.38
C ALA A 104 -16.67 1.76 11.33
N ASN A 105 -16.66 2.50 10.21
CA ASN A 105 -15.68 2.36 9.14
C ASN A 105 -14.26 2.67 9.61
N LEU A 106 -14.08 3.75 10.39
CA LEU A 106 -12.80 4.10 10.98
C LEU A 106 -12.30 2.96 11.87
N LEU A 107 -13.09 2.51 12.84
CA LEU A 107 -12.73 1.44 13.78
C LEU A 107 -12.39 0.14 13.03
N ALA A 108 -13.16 -0.24 12.02
CA ALA A 108 -12.87 -1.39 11.18
C ALA A 108 -11.51 -1.25 10.45
N SER A 109 -11.24 -0.07 9.87
CA SER A 109 -9.99 0.20 9.17
C SER A 109 -8.76 0.22 10.08
N VAL A 110 -8.89 0.64 11.34
CA VAL A 110 -7.81 0.55 12.35
C VAL A 110 -7.31 -0.89 12.48
N LYS A 111 -8.24 -1.85 12.66
CA LYS A 111 -7.85 -3.26 12.83
C LYS A 111 -7.21 -3.83 11.57
N SER A 112 -7.75 -3.50 10.40
CA SER A 112 -7.20 -3.94 9.12
C SER A 112 -5.77 -3.44 8.92
N LEU A 113 -5.51 -2.16 9.22
CA LEU A 113 -4.17 -1.57 9.10
C LEU A 113 -3.16 -2.22 10.06
N VAL A 114 -3.52 -2.36 11.34
CA VAL A 114 -2.64 -3.01 12.34
C VAL A 114 -2.35 -4.46 11.96
N SER A 115 -3.35 -5.19 11.46
CA SER A 115 -3.18 -6.60 11.07
C SER A 115 -2.33 -6.74 9.81
N GLY A 116 -2.58 -5.91 8.80
CA GLY A 116 -1.77 -5.85 7.58
C GLY A 116 -0.32 -5.50 7.88
N GLN A 117 -0.09 -4.50 8.73
CA GLN A 117 1.26 -4.11 9.13
C GLN A 117 1.99 -5.27 9.84
N ARG A 118 1.32 -5.97 10.77
CA ARG A 118 1.90 -7.13 11.45
C ARG A 118 2.19 -8.29 10.50
N ALA A 119 1.38 -8.48 9.45
CA ALA A 119 1.65 -9.47 8.42
C ALA A 119 2.94 -9.14 7.66
N VAL A 120 3.09 -7.90 7.20
CA VAL A 120 4.33 -7.44 6.55
C VAL A 120 5.54 -7.53 7.47
N LEU A 121 5.41 -7.06 8.72
CA LEU A 121 6.47 -7.13 9.72
C LEU A 121 6.98 -8.56 9.92
N ARG A 122 6.08 -9.53 10.07
CA ARG A 122 6.44 -10.93 10.36
C ARG A 122 6.89 -11.71 9.13
N ASP A 123 6.62 -11.18 7.95
CA ASP A 123 7.11 -11.75 6.70
C ASP A 123 8.55 -11.27 6.41
N ILE A 124 8.85 -9.99 6.65
CA ILE A 124 10.19 -9.42 6.46
C ILE A 124 11.13 -9.76 7.63
N TRP A 125 10.61 -9.74 8.86
CA TRP A 125 11.33 -10.09 10.08
C TRP A 125 10.62 -11.25 10.80
N PRO A 126 10.82 -12.49 10.32
CA PRO A 126 10.12 -13.66 10.83
C PRO A 126 10.47 -13.99 12.27
N LYS A 127 9.51 -14.62 12.94
CA LYS A 127 9.67 -15.14 14.30
C LYS A 127 10.63 -16.32 14.32
N LEU A 128 11.40 -16.44 15.40
CA LEU A 128 12.22 -17.60 15.67
C LEU A 128 11.47 -18.51 16.66
N GLY A 129 10.76 -19.49 16.13
CA GLY A 129 9.88 -20.37 16.92
C GLY A 129 8.74 -19.58 17.57
N LYS A 130 8.74 -19.50 18.91
CA LYS A 130 7.73 -18.74 19.67
C LYS A 130 8.13 -17.29 19.93
N GLU A 131 9.38 -16.93 19.69
CA GLU A 131 9.92 -15.62 20.01
C GLU A 131 9.74 -14.65 18.85
N LEU A 132 9.43 -13.39 19.19
CA LEU A 132 9.34 -12.31 18.20
C LEU A 132 10.73 -12.03 17.62
N SER A 133 10.81 -11.50 16.41
CA SER A 133 12.10 -11.12 15.81
C SER A 133 12.80 -10.02 16.65
N GLU A 134 14.13 -9.94 16.56
CA GLU A 134 14.90 -8.89 17.26
C GLU A 134 14.40 -7.49 16.90
N PHE A 135 14.01 -7.28 15.65
CA PHE A 135 13.42 -6.01 15.20
C PHE A 135 12.05 -5.74 15.86
N GLU A 136 11.16 -6.73 15.93
CA GLU A 136 9.84 -6.60 16.56
C GLU A 136 9.97 -6.33 18.07
N GLN A 137 10.93 -6.97 18.76
CA GLN A 137 11.19 -6.75 20.20
C GLN A 137 11.90 -5.42 20.50
N GLY A 138 12.82 -5.01 19.63
CA GLY A 138 13.65 -3.82 19.79
C GLY A 138 13.04 -2.58 19.15
N GLU A 139 13.61 -2.17 18.01
CA GLU A 139 13.34 -0.89 17.35
C GLU A 139 11.84 -0.66 17.06
N TYR A 140 11.13 -1.70 16.61
CA TYR A 140 9.70 -1.61 16.34
C TYR A 140 8.87 -1.32 17.59
N THR A 141 9.13 -2.05 18.68
CA THR A 141 8.39 -1.84 19.93
C THR A 141 8.74 -0.48 20.53
N ALA A 142 10.02 -0.06 20.46
CA ALA A 142 10.44 1.27 20.91
C ALA A 142 9.70 2.38 20.15
N LYS A 143 9.70 2.36 18.81
CA LYS A 143 9.02 3.38 18.01
C LYS A 143 7.50 3.36 18.21
N ARG A 144 6.90 2.18 18.40
CA ARG A 144 5.47 2.07 18.72
C ARG A 144 5.14 2.76 20.06
N LEU A 145 5.96 2.55 21.09
CA LEU A 145 5.75 3.16 22.41
C LEU A 145 6.05 4.67 22.41
N GLU A 146 6.96 5.12 21.55
CA GLU A 146 7.28 6.54 21.38
C GLU A 146 6.12 7.33 20.75
N VAL A 147 5.48 6.77 19.72
CA VAL A 147 4.52 7.50 18.88
C VAL A 147 3.08 7.36 19.36
N PHE A 148 2.71 6.21 19.95
CA PHE A 148 1.34 5.97 20.38
C PHE A 148 1.15 6.19 21.88
N GLU A 149 0.15 6.99 22.23
CA GLU A 149 -0.41 6.96 23.58
C GLU A 149 -1.08 5.61 23.83
N ALA A 150 -0.47 4.81 24.70
CA ALA A 150 -0.81 3.40 24.86
C ALA A 150 -2.28 3.17 25.26
N ASP A 151 -2.86 4.06 26.07
CA ASP A 151 -4.23 3.91 26.54
C ASP A 151 -5.26 4.30 25.45
N GLU A 152 -4.99 5.37 24.70
CA GLU A 152 -5.85 5.81 23.58
C GLU A 152 -5.87 4.81 22.43
N ALA A 153 -4.70 4.29 22.05
CA ALA A 153 -4.60 3.26 21.03
C ALA A 153 -5.39 2.00 21.42
N LYS A 154 -5.27 1.58 22.69
CA LYS A 154 -6.03 0.45 23.22
C LYS A 154 -7.52 0.74 23.28
N LEU A 155 -7.93 1.95 23.65
CA LEU A 155 -9.33 2.34 23.63
C LEU A 155 -9.94 2.14 22.23
N LEU A 156 -9.28 2.60 21.17
CA LEU A 156 -9.80 2.44 19.80
C LEU A 156 -9.84 0.98 19.36
N GLU A 157 -8.85 0.16 19.72
CA GLU A 157 -8.90 -1.29 19.49
C GLU A 157 -10.08 -1.94 20.22
N GLU A 158 -10.33 -1.56 21.47
CA GLU A 158 -11.45 -2.10 22.26
C GLU A 158 -12.81 -1.59 21.78
N LEU A 159 -12.93 -0.33 21.34
CA LEU A 159 -14.19 0.17 20.76
C LEU A 159 -14.58 -0.57 19.50
N ARG A 160 -13.58 -0.97 18.69
CA ARG A 160 -13.81 -1.85 17.55
C ARG A 160 -14.28 -3.23 18.01
N ASN A 161 -13.67 -3.83 19.03
CA ASN A 161 -14.08 -5.14 19.51
C ASN A 161 -15.49 -5.10 20.13
N TYR A 162 -15.77 -4.07 20.93
CA TYR A 162 -17.09 -3.81 21.48
C TYR A 162 -18.15 -3.70 20.38
N SER A 163 -17.89 -2.92 19.31
CA SER A 163 -18.85 -2.75 18.22
C SER A 163 -19.12 -4.02 17.41
N GLN A 164 -18.24 -5.02 17.47
CA GLN A 164 -18.45 -6.33 16.86
C GLN A 164 -19.25 -7.31 17.72
N HIS A 165 -19.18 -7.18 19.03
CA HIS A 165 -19.82 -8.10 19.98
C HIS A 165 -21.11 -7.54 20.59
N GLN A 166 -21.28 -6.22 20.54
CA GLN A 166 -22.40 -5.49 21.10
C GLN A 166 -22.99 -4.58 20.01
N PHE A 167 -23.17 -3.31 20.30
CA PHE A 167 -23.65 -2.29 19.36
C PHE A 167 -22.57 -1.25 19.12
N LEU A 168 -22.70 -0.48 18.05
CA LEU A 168 -21.84 0.67 17.85
C LEU A 168 -22.04 1.67 19.01
N PRO A 169 -20.98 2.17 19.65
CA PRO A 169 -21.12 3.18 20.67
C PRO A 169 -21.76 4.44 20.09
N TYR A 170 -22.83 4.91 20.72
CA TYR A 170 -23.49 6.15 20.34
C TYR A 170 -22.65 7.35 20.81
N LEU A 171 -22.39 8.28 19.90
CA LEU A 171 -21.68 9.52 20.18
C LEU A 171 -22.68 10.66 20.34
N ASN A 172 -22.71 11.23 21.55
CA ASN A 172 -23.62 12.33 21.86
C ASN A 172 -22.99 13.68 21.54
N PRO A 173 -23.61 14.50 20.68
CA PRO A 173 -23.18 15.87 20.48
C PRO A 173 -23.40 16.67 21.78
N ALA A 174 -22.37 17.37 22.24
CA ALA A 174 -22.43 18.19 23.45
C ALA A 174 -21.74 19.53 23.24
N TRP A 175 -22.37 20.60 23.74
CA TRP A 175 -21.76 21.91 23.84
C TRP A 175 -21.03 22.04 25.17
N GLN A 176 -19.72 22.27 25.11
CA GLN A 176 -18.95 22.64 26.29
C GLN A 176 -18.62 24.14 26.22
N PHE A 177 -19.17 24.89 27.17
CA PHE A 177 -18.83 26.29 27.34
C PHE A 177 -17.62 26.39 28.26
N SER A 178 -16.49 26.87 27.71
CA SER A 178 -15.32 27.18 28.54
C SER A 178 -15.60 28.47 29.34
N GLN A 179 -15.23 28.46 30.62
CA GLN A 179 -15.28 29.68 31.45
C GLN A 179 -14.14 30.67 31.10
N LEU A 180 -13.09 30.19 30.45
CA LEU A 180 -11.87 30.97 30.16
C LEU A 180 -11.85 31.57 28.76
N VAL A 181 -12.64 31.01 27.83
CA VAL A 181 -12.70 31.46 26.44
C VAL A 181 -14.17 31.58 26.05
N PRO A 182 -14.66 32.73 25.55
CA PRO A 182 -16.06 32.92 25.18
C PRO A 182 -16.39 32.24 23.84
N MET A 183 -15.90 31.02 23.64
CA MET A 183 -16.25 30.15 22.52
C MET A 183 -16.74 28.83 23.08
N ALA A 184 -17.91 28.41 22.59
CA ALA A 184 -18.43 27.09 22.88
C ALA A 184 -17.64 26.08 22.04
N GLU A 185 -17.02 25.10 22.69
CA GLU A 185 -16.38 23.98 22.02
C GLU A 185 -17.42 22.88 21.83
N PHE A 186 -17.50 22.39 20.60
CA PHE A 186 -18.43 21.34 20.24
C PHE A 186 -17.74 19.98 20.29
N GLN A 187 -18.34 19.04 21.03
CA GLN A 187 -17.74 17.73 21.34
C GLN A 187 -18.66 16.58 20.93
N PHE A 188 -18.06 15.43 20.63
CA PHE A 188 -18.79 14.19 20.40
C PHE A 188 -18.41 13.18 21.46
N ARG A 189 -19.27 13.08 22.47
CA ARG A 189 -19.01 12.37 23.71
C ARG A 189 -19.45 10.92 23.63
N LEU A 190 -18.52 10.04 23.93
CA LEU A 190 -18.73 8.62 24.14
C LEU A 190 -19.14 8.38 25.59
N HIS A 191 -20.28 7.73 25.82
CA HIS A 191 -20.70 7.31 27.17
C HIS A 191 -19.87 6.14 27.68
N VAL A 192 -19.38 6.27 28.90
CA VAL A 192 -18.47 5.30 29.51
C VAL A 192 -19.21 4.13 30.17
N GLU A 193 -20.37 4.40 30.77
CA GLU A 193 -21.12 3.39 31.53
C GLU A 193 -21.44 2.10 30.74
N PRO A 194 -21.93 2.15 29.49
CA PRO A 194 -22.18 0.94 28.70
C PRO A 194 -20.91 0.12 28.43
N LEU A 195 -19.77 0.81 28.25
CA LEU A 195 -18.49 0.17 27.99
C LEU A 195 -17.95 -0.54 29.25
N LEU A 196 -18.10 0.06 30.43
CA LEU A 196 -17.67 -0.54 31.69
C LEU A 196 -18.46 -1.81 32.05
N LYS A 197 -19.71 -1.93 31.58
CA LYS A 197 -20.54 -3.13 31.74
C LYS A 197 -20.11 -4.30 30.85
N TRP A 198 -19.20 -4.09 29.90
CA TRP A 198 -18.74 -5.15 29.01
C TRP A 198 -17.64 -5.98 29.67
N ASP A 199 -17.91 -7.27 29.89
CA ASP A 199 -17.02 -8.18 30.62
C ASP A 199 -15.68 -8.44 29.93
N SER A 200 -15.63 -8.32 28.59
CA SER A 200 -14.40 -8.54 27.81
C SER A 200 -13.50 -7.30 27.72
N LEU A 201 -13.89 -6.18 28.36
CA LEU A 201 -13.07 -4.98 28.38
C LEU A 201 -11.75 -5.22 29.15
N THR A 202 -10.62 -4.90 28.53
CA THR A 202 -9.31 -5.07 29.15
C THR A 202 -9.14 -4.19 30.39
N ALA A 203 -8.38 -4.68 31.37
CA ALA A 203 -8.13 -3.94 32.62
C ALA A 203 -7.46 -2.57 32.40
N VAL A 204 -6.68 -2.43 31.33
CA VAL A 204 -6.03 -1.15 30.98
C VAL A 204 -7.06 -0.14 30.50
N VAL A 205 -7.91 -0.51 29.53
CA VAL A 205 -8.94 0.39 29.01
C VAL A 205 -10.00 0.68 30.09
N ARG A 206 -10.35 -0.30 30.93
CA ARG A 206 -11.24 -0.09 32.07
C ARG A 206 -10.73 1.02 33.00
N LYS A 207 -9.46 0.94 33.43
CA LYS A 207 -8.84 1.98 34.27
C LYS A 207 -8.78 3.34 33.59
N TYR A 208 -8.51 3.35 32.28
CA TYR A 208 -8.54 4.56 31.48
C TYR A 208 -9.94 5.20 31.49
N LEU A 209 -10.98 4.42 31.19
CA LEU A 209 -12.36 4.88 31.19
C LEU A 209 -12.80 5.42 32.57
N GLU A 210 -12.50 4.70 33.65
CA GLU A 210 -12.82 5.12 35.03
C GLU A 210 -12.16 6.46 35.40
N LYS A 211 -10.95 6.73 34.90
CA LYS A 211 -10.24 8.00 35.14
C LYS A 211 -10.90 9.19 34.46
N HIS A 212 -11.55 8.98 33.32
CA HIS A 212 -12.16 10.06 32.52
C HIS A 212 -13.62 10.36 32.89
N GLY A 213 -14.22 9.61 33.82
CA GLY A 213 -15.57 9.85 34.34
C GLY A 213 -16.67 9.31 33.42
N ASP A 214 -17.79 10.03 33.31
CA ASP A 214 -19.00 9.52 32.66
C ASP A 214 -18.96 9.54 31.12
N SER A 215 -18.11 10.40 30.55
CA SER A 215 -18.05 10.60 29.10
C SER A 215 -16.68 11.08 28.61
N ILE A 216 -16.30 10.68 27.40
CA ILE A 216 -15.02 11.03 26.77
C ILE A 216 -15.28 11.65 25.41
N ASP A 217 -14.64 12.78 25.10
CA ASP A 217 -14.66 13.33 23.74
C ASP A 217 -13.74 12.50 22.82
N LEU A 218 -14.35 11.81 21.86
CA LEU A 218 -13.65 10.82 21.04
C LEU A 218 -12.87 11.47 19.87
N ILE A 219 -13.28 12.65 19.41
CA ILE A 219 -12.71 13.26 18.20
C ILE A 219 -11.22 13.65 18.39
N PRO A 220 -10.82 14.29 19.50
CA PRO A 220 -9.40 14.59 19.74
C PRO A 220 -8.53 13.33 19.83
N ILE A 221 -9.06 12.25 20.42
CA ILE A 221 -8.38 10.95 20.53
C ILE A 221 -8.14 10.36 19.14
N ILE A 222 -9.16 10.34 18.29
CA ILE A 222 -9.05 9.90 16.89
C ILE A 222 -8.03 10.75 16.13
N GLY A 223 -8.02 12.07 16.35
CA GLY A 223 -7.07 12.99 15.73
C GLY A 223 -5.62 12.67 16.10
N ARG A 224 -5.33 12.53 17.40
CA ARG A 224 -4.00 12.13 17.89
C ARG A 224 -3.58 10.76 17.37
N TYR A 225 -4.47 9.77 17.45
CA TYR A 225 -4.21 8.44 16.93
C TYR A 225 -3.91 8.43 15.42
N THR A 226 -4.67 9.18 14.62
CA THR A 226 -4.46 9.29 13.18
C THR A 226 -3.11 9.91 12.85
N ALA A 227 -2.69 10.94 13.59
CA ALA A 227 -1.36 11.52 13.46
C ALA A 227 -0.25 10.52 13.81
N ALA A 228 -0.41 9.80 14.94
CA ALA A 228 0.50 8.74 15.38
C ALA A 228 0.63 7.62 14.32
N VAL A 229 -0.48 7.16 13.75
CA VAL A 229 -0.48 6.17 12.66
C VAL A 229 0.31 6.67 11.46
N ARG A 230 0.08 7.92 11.00
CA ARG A 230 0.80 8.48 9.84
C ARG A 230 2.30 8.55 10.08
N GLU A 231 2.72 8.98 11.26
CA GLU A 231 4.13 9.03 11.63
C GLU A 231 4.74 7.63 11.66
N PHE A 232 4.11 6.69 12.38
CA PHE A 232 4.59 5.33 12.52
C PHE A 232 4.67 4.61 11.18
N TYR A 233 3.65 4.78 10.33
CA TYR A 233 3.61 4.18 9.00
C TYR A 233 4.73 4.70 8.09
N ARG A 234 4.97 6.02 8.09
CA ARG A 234 6.09 6.61 7.34
C ARG A 234 7.42 6.02 7.78
N TRP A 235 7.65 5.93 9.09
CA TRP A 235 8.86 5.32 9.65
C TRP A 235 8.97 3.83 9.26
N PHE A 236 7.89 3.06 9.37
CA PHE A 236 7.90 1.64 9.05
C PHE A 236 8.22 1.37 7.58
N CYS A 237 7.66 2.14 6.64
CA CYS A 237 8.00 2.05 5.22
C CYS A 237 9.50 2.27 4.96
N LEU A 238 10.12 3.24 5.65
CA LEU A 238 11.56 3.48 5.52
C LEU A 238 12.38 2.28 6.02
N LYS A 239 11.97 1.64 7.12
CA LYS A 239 12.64 0.45 7.65
C LYS A 239 12.52 -0.75 6.70
N VAL A 240 11.36 -0.91 6.07
CA VAL A 240 11.15 -1.91 5.02
C VAL A 240 12.08 -1.64 3.83
N ASP A 241 12.13 -0.40 3.34
CA ASP A 241 13.00 -0.03 2.23
C ASP A 241 14.49 -0.22 2.57
N GLU A 242 14.93 0.15 3.78
CA GLU A 242 16.29 -0.09 4.29
C GLU A 242 16.64 -1.58 4.30
N LYS A 243 15.74 -2.42 4.82
CA LYS A 243 15.94 -3.87 4.90
C LYS A 243 15.98 -4.53 3.52
N MET A 244 15.13 -4.09 2.60
CA MET A 244 15.03 -4.66 1.26
C MET A 244 16.08 -4.14 0.28
N LYS A 245 16.73 -3.02 0.59
CA LYS A 245 17.75 -2.40 -0.30
C LYS A 245 18.79 -3.38 -0.87
N PRO A 246 19.45 -4.27 -0.10
CA PRO A 246 20.41 -5.21 -0.67
C PRO A 246 19.78 -6.22 -1.63
N GLU A 247 18.58 -6.71 -1.33
CA GLU A 247 17.84 -7.67 -2.17
C GLU A 247 17.27 -6.99 -3.44
N ARG A 248 17.04 -5.67 -3.38
CA ARG A 248 16.52 -4.89 -4.50
C ARG A 248 17.57 -4.57 -5.56
N VAL A 249 18.86 -4.64 -5.27
CA VAL A 249 19.91 -4.27 -6.24
C VAL A 249 19.77 -5.07 -7.54
N GLU A 250 19.62 -6.38 -7.41
CA GLU A 250 19.46 -7.26 -8.57
C GLU A 250 18.07 -7.11 -9.22
N TYR A 251 17.01 -7.01 -8.40
CA TYR A 251 15.66 -6.82 -8.89
C TYR A 251 15.51 -5.53 -9.71
N ASP A 252 16.02 -4.40 -9.21
CA ASP A 252 15.94 -3.11 -9.88
C ASP A 252 16.73 -3.13 -11.20
N ALA A 253 17.89 -3.80 -11.23
CA ALA A 253 18.67 -3.99 -12.46
C ALA A 253 17.91 -4.83 -13.51
N HIS A 254 17.24 -5.91 -13.09
CA HIS A 254 16.39 -6.73 -13.96
C HIS A 254 15.14 -5.97 -14.43
N VAL A 255 14.56 -5.10 -13.59
CA VAL A 255 13.45 -4.21 -13.99
C VAL A 255 13.91 -3.22 -15.06
N ASP A 256 15.05 -2.57 -14.86
CA ASP A 256 15.61 -1.63 -15.84
C ASP A 256 15.92 -2.33 -17.18
N GLU A 257 16.44 -3.56 -17.12
CA GLU A 257 16.65 -4.41 -18.30
C GLU A 257 15.33 -4.71 -19.00
N LEU A 258 14.32 -5.17 -18.27
CA LEU A 258 13.01 -5.54 -18.83
C LEU A 258 12.35 -4.33 -19.49
N MET A 259 12.43 -3.16 -18.86
CA MET A 259 11.88 -1.92 -19.41
C MET A 259 12.57 -1.55 -20.73
N ALA A 260 13.91 -1.58 -20.75
CA ALA A 260 14.67 -1.29 -21.96
C ALA A 260 14.48 -2.36 -23.06
N TYR A 261 14.30 -3.64 -22.68
CA TYR A 261 13.92 -4.70 -23.61
C TYR A 261 12.51 -4.49 -24.17
N GLY A 262 11.55 -4.10 -23.33
CA GLY A 262 10.20 -3.72 -23.73
C GLY A 262 10.21 -2.56 -24.72
N GLU A 263 11.04 -1.54 -24.50
CA GLU A 263 11.23 -0.44 -25.47
C GLU A 263 11.76 -0.94 -26.83
N GLU A 264 12.67 -1.92 -26.85
CA GLU A 264 13.16 -2.50 -28.11
C GLU A 264 12.07 -3.32 -28.83
N VAL A 265 11.33 -4.14 -28.08
CA VAL A 265 10.30 -5.04 -28.63
C VAL A 265 9.07 -4.26 -29.12
N PHE A 266 8.63 -3.27 -28.35
CA PHE A 266 7.44 -2.45 -28.62
C PHE A 266 7.79 -1.08 -29.18
N LEU A 267 8.94 -0.97 -29.87
CA LEU A 267 9.41 0.27 -30.48
C LEU A 267 8.37 0.78 -31.49
N ALA A 268 7.77 1.93 -31.17
CA ALA A 268 6.80 2.63 -32.01
C ALA A 268 7.15 4.11 -32.05
N PRO A 269 7.07 4.79 -33.21
CA PRO A 269 7.23 6.23 -33.31
C PRO A 269 6.18 6.97 -32.47
N ASP A 270 6.55 8.16 -31.98
CA ASP A 270 5.67 8.96 -31.10
C ASP A 270 4.37 9.38 -31.78
N TRP A 271 4.40 9.61 -33.10
CA TRP A 271 3.20 9.95 -33.87
C TRP A 271 2.21 8.77 -33.98
N ILE A 272 2.65 7.52 -33.88
CA ILE A 272 1.75 6.35 -33.79
C ILE A 272 1.04 6.30 -32.44
N ARG A 273 1.65 6.85 -31.38
CA ARG A 273 1.10 6.86 -30.02
C ARG A 273 0.08 7.97 -29.80
N SER A 274 0.04 8.97 -30.68
CA SER A 274 -0.92 10.07 -30.65
C SER A 274 -2.13 9.77 -31.54
N ALA A 275 -3.34 10.00 -31.05
CA ALA A 275 -4.55 9.83 -31.87
C ALA A 275 -4.51 10.81 -33.06
N GLY A 276 -4.52 10.27 -34.28
CA GLY A 276 -4.45 11.06 -35.52
C GLY A 276 -3.03 11.55 -35.88
N GLY A 277 -1.98 11.01 -35.27
CA GLY A 277 -0.61 11.42 -35.62
C GLY A 277 -0.20 10.94 -37.01
N GLU A 278 0.31 11.87 -37.81
CA GLU A 278 0.87 11.60 -39.14
C GLU A 278 2.41 11.51 -39.08
N PRO A 279 3.04 10.70 -39.94
CA PRO A 279 4.49 10.69 -40.06
C PRO A 279 5.00 12.07 -40.51
N PRO A 280 6.13 12.54 -39.97
CA PRO A 280 6.75 13.79 -40.43
C PRO A 280 7.05 13.77 -41.94
N PRO A 281 7.05 14.94 -42.61
CA PRO A 281 7.59 15.07 -43.96
C PRO A 281 9.04 14.54 -43.96
N ASP A 282 9.40 13.72 -44.94
CA ASP A 282 10.70 13.02 -45.04
C ASP A 282 10.97 11.90 -44.01
N TRP A 283 9.92 11.34 -43.41
CA TRP A 283 10.06 10.20 -42.49
C TRP A 283 10.73 8.98 -43.15
N ASN A 284 11.93 8.65 -42.68
CA ASN A 284 12.62 7.42 -43.03
C ASN A 284 12.54 6.41 -41.86
N GLY A 285 11.48 5.60 -41.86
CA GLY A 285 11.24 4.61 -40.81
C GLY A 285 12.38 3.62 -40.62
N ALA A 286 13.08 3.23 -41.69
CA ALA A 286 14.22 2.31 -41.61
C ALA A 286 15.46 2.95 -40.96
N ARG A 287 15.72 4.23 -41.25
CA ARG A 287 16.82 4.99 -40.61
C ARG A 287 16.50 5.30 -39.16
N TRP A 288 15.28 5.77 -38.88
CA TRP A 288 14.82 6.01 -37.51
C TRP A 288 14.89 4.74 -36.67
N ARG A 289 14.30 3.64 -37.14
CA ARG A 289 14.27 2.37 -36.39
C ARG A 289 15.68 1.87 -36.09
N ARG A 290 16.60 1.93 -37.06
CA ARG A 290 18.02 1.55 -36.85
C ARG A 290 18.67 2.41 -35.77
N ARG A 291 18.48 3.72 -35.81
CA ARG A 291 19.04 4.65 -34.82
C ARG A 291 18.45 4.40 -33.43
N SER A 292 17.12 4.32 -33.31
CA SER A 292 16.45 4.10 -32.03
C SER A 292 16.80 2.75 -31.41
N ILE A 293 16.85 1.68 -32.21
CA ILE A 293 17.32 0.36 -31.72
C ILE A 293 18.77 0.44 -31.26
N ALA A 294 19.66 1.12 -31.98
CA ALA A 294 21.05 1.29 -31.57
C ALA A 294 21.17 2.03 -30.22
N GLU A 295 20.42 3.12 -30.04
CA GLU A 295 20.37 3.89 -28.79
C GLU A 295 19.81 3.06 -27.62
N ILE A 296 18.73 2.29 -27.85
CA ILE A 296 18.17 1.37 -26.84
C ILE A 296 19.19 0.29 -26.46
N ARG A 297 19.84 -0.34 -27.45
CA ARG A 297 20.85 -1.38 -27.20
C ARG A 297 22.08 -0.83 -26.47
N GLN A 298 22.50 0.40 -26.76
CA GLN A 298 23.57 1.06 -26.03
C GLN A 298 23.19 1.29 -24.55
N ARG A 299 21.96 1.73 -24.27
CA ARG A 299 21.44 1.84 -22.90
C ARG A 299 21.39 0.49 -22.20
N ARG A 300 20.86 -0.54 -22.86
CA ARG A 300 20.82 -1.92 -22.33
C ARG A 300 22.22 -2.44 -22.01
N TRP A 301 23.20 -2.16 -22.86
CA TRP A 301 24.60 -2.50 -22.60
C TRP A 301 25.17 -1.77 -21.37
N ALA A 302 24.84 -0.48 -21.22
CA ALA A 302 25.30 0.34 -20.09
C ALA A 302 24.67 -0.05 -18.73
N LEU A 303 23.48 -0.68 -18.73
CA LEU A 303 22.84 -1.20 -17.50
C LEU A 303 23.63 -2.34 -16.83
N GLY A 304 24.75 -2.79 -17.40
CA GLY A 304 25.70 -3.64 -16.70
C GLY A 304 25.27 -5.11 -16.58
N HIS A 305 24.10 -5.49 -17.10
CA HIS A 305 23.78 -6.87 -17.45
C HIS A 305 24.62 -7.29 -18.66
N THR A 306 25.91 -7.39 -18.41
CA THR A 306 26.72 -8.34 -19.12
C THR A 306 26.08 -9.68 -18.85
N SER A 307 25.45 -10.24 -19.88
CA SER A 307 25.25 -11.67 -19.98
C SER A 307 26.64 -12.32 -20.10
N PHE A 308 27.51 -12.09 -19.11
CA PHE A 308 28.64 -12.95 -18.85
C PHE A 308 28.02 -14.24 -18.34
N ARG A 309 27.58 -15.03 -19.33
CA ARG A 309 27.73 -16.47 -19.37
C ARG A 309 28.87 -16.79 -18.42
N GLY A 310 28.61 -17.51 -17.32
CA GLY A 310 29.72 -18.08 -16.56
C GLY A 310 30.56 -18.82 -17.58
N ILE A 311 31.75 -18.30 -17.90
CA ILE A 311 32.62 -18.92 -18.89
C ILE A 311 33.25 -20.07 -18.15
N THR A 312 32.65 -21.24 -18.30
CA THR A 312 33.25 -22.48 -17.83
C THR A 312 34.09 -23.02 -18.96
N VAL A 313 35.41 -23.04 -18.75
CA VAL A 313 36.33 -23.67 -19.69
C VAL A 313 36.33 -25.16 -19.37
N ASP A 314 35.93 -25.99 -20.33
CA ASP A 314 35.93 -27.44 -20.15
C ASP A 314 37.37 -28.00 -20.06
N GLY A 315 37.52 -29.27 -19.74
CA GLY A 315 38.81 -29.95 -19.67
C GLY A 315 39.59 -30.02 -21.01
N ARG A 316 39.01 -29.51 -22.11
CA ARG A 316 39.62 -29.44 -23.45
C ARG A 316 39.95 -27.99 -23.87
N GLY A 317 39.70 -27.00 -23.00
CA GLY A 317 39.97 -25.60 -23.28
C GLY A 317 38.86 -24.89 -24.07
N VAL A 318 37.69 -25.51 -24.23
CA VAL A 318 36.53 -24.90 -24.89
C VAL A 318 35.77 -24.07 -23.85
N ALA A 319 35.64 -22.78 -24.13
CA ALA A 319 34.81 -21.87 -23.35
C ALA A 319 33.33 -22.20 -23.59
N GLU A 320 32.73 -22.96 -22.69
CA GLU A 320 31.29 -23.13 -22.64
C GLU A 320 30.65 -21.95 -21.94
N VAL A 321 29.49 -21.63 -22.47
CA VAL A 321 28.78 -20.41 -22.25
C VAL A 321 27.56 -20.79 -21.42
N GLY A 322 27.54 -20.41 -20.15
CA GLY A 322 26.35 -20.66 -19.31
C GLY A 322 25.12 -19.93 -19.83
N ASP A 323 23.96 -20.60 -19.85
CA ASP A 323 22.67 -19.99 -20.16
C ASP A 323 22.21 -19.06 -19.03
N HIS A 324 22.40 -17.75 -19.19
CA HIS A 324 21.80 -16.78 -18.26
C HIS A 324 20.32 -16.54 -18.63
N PRO A 325 19.37 -16.55 -17.68
CA PRO A 325 17.94 -16.39 -17.92
C PRO A 325 17.56 -15.06 -18.61
N TRP A 326 18.44 -14.06 -18.58
CA TRP A 326 18.28 -12.76 -19.25
C TRP A 326 19.06 -12.58 -20.57
N THR A 327 19.70 -13.64 -21.08
CA THR A 327 20.38 -13.65 -22.39
C THR A 327 19.39 -13.36 -23.53
N GLN A 328 19.79 -12.55 -24.52
CA GLN A 328 18.92 -12.24 -25.66
C GLN A 328 18.67 -13.50 -26.52
N ILE A 329 17.44 -13.66 -27.03
CA ILE A 329 17.07 -14.82 -27.85
C ILE A 329 17.94 -14.98 -29.11
N VAL A 330 18.37 -13.87 -29.72
CA VAL A 330 19.26 -13.89 -30.91
C VAL A 330 20.65 -14.44 -30.63
N LEU A 331 21.04 -14.57 -29.35
CA LEU A 331 22.30 -15.17 -28.92
C LEU A 331 22.13 -16.59 -28.37
N ARG A 332 20.87 -17.06 -28.24
CA ARG A 332 20.50 -18.40 -27.76
C ARG A 332 20.23 -19.39 -28.90
N VAL A 333 19.89 -18.87 -30.08
CA VAL A 333 19.66 -19.68 -31.28
C VAL A 333 20.99 -19.78 -32.03
N PRO A 334 21.50 -20.99 -32.31
CA PRO A 334 22.75 -21.20 -33.04
C PRO A 334 22.70 -20.70 -34.49
#